data_AF-A0A2E1PF03-F1
#
_entry.id   AF-A0A2E1PF03-F1
#
_cell.length_a   1.000
_cell.length_b   1.000
_cell.length_c   1.000
_cell.angle_alpha   90.00
_cell.angle_beta   90.00
_cell.angle_gamma   90.00
#
_symmetry.space_group_name_H-M   'P 1'
#
loop_
_entity.id
_entity.type
_entity.pdbx_description
1 polymer ?
#
loop_
_entity_poly.entity_id
_entity_poly.type
_entity_poly.pdbx_seq_one_letter_code
_entity_poly.pdbx_strand_id
1 'polypeptide(L)'
;MIYFIGIPGLIPFYLCFYNIDLIFLEFDKDMFLIYSSVILSFLGAVYWGIYLSSNNKTAIVFSVVPCIYAFFVLSYNLKFDITLWYLIFGYLIVLGFDFFFYFKEQIIKLDYFILRVILTAGIMPAHLFYII
;
A
#
# COMPACT_ATOMS: atom_id res chain seq x y z
N MET A 1 8.46 17.88 -1.83
CA MET A 1 8.70 16.98 -2.97
C MET A 1 8.00 15.64 -2.78
N ILE A 2 8.23 14.90 -1.68
CA ILE A 2 7.65 13.55 -1.51
C ILE A 2 6.12 13.53 -1.54
N TYR A 3 5.45 14.52 -0.93
CA TYR A 3 3.99 14.63 -0.96
C TYR A 3 3.42 14.82 -2.37
N PHE A 4 4.09 15.63 -3.21
CA PHE A 4 3.67 15.88 -4.59
C PHE A 4 3.75 14.63 -5.47
N ILE A 5 4.61 13.67 -5.12
CA ILE A 5 4.77 12.42 -5.86
C ILE A 5 3.89 11.32 -5.24
N GLY A 6 3.78 11.27 -3.91
CA GLY A 6 3.05 10.22 -3.20
C GLY A 6 1.53 10.38 -3.27
N ILE A 7 0.99 11.58 -3.03
CA ILE A 7 -0.46 11.81 -2.97
C ILE A 7 -1.17 11.48 -4.30
N PRO A 8 -0.61 11.80 -5.49
CA PRO A 8 -1.18 11.36 -6.75
C PRO A 8 -1.30 9.84 -6.90
N GLY A 9 -0.56 9.05 -6.12
CA GLY A 9 -0.74 7.61 -6.05
C GLY A 9 -2.13 7.17 -5.59
N LEU A 10 -2.93 8.06 -5.00
CA LEU A 10 -4.33 7.81 -4.65
C LEU A 10 -5.30 7.91 -5.84
N ILE A 11 -4.89 8.54 -6.95
CA ILE A 11 -5.77 8.84 -8.08
C ILE A 11 -6.44 7.57 -8.62
N PRO A 12 -5.73 6.47 -8.92
CA PRO A 12 -6.37 5.28 -9.48
C PRO A 12 -7.40 4.64 -8.54
N PHE A 13 -7.20 4.72 -7.22
CA PHE A 13 -8.19 4.22 -6.24
C PHE A 13 -9.51 4.97 -6.35
N TYR A 14 -9.46 6.30 -6.45
CA TYR A 14 -10.67 7.11 -6.55
C TYR A 14 -11.31 7.05 -7.92
N LEU A 15 -10.52 6.92 -9.01
CA LEU A 15 -11.08 6.65 -10.35
C LEU A 15 -11.86 5.34 -10.34
N CYS A 16 -11.29 4.27 -9.77
CA CYS A 16 -12.00 3.00 -9.59
C CYS A 16 -13.26 3.19 -8.75
N PHE A 17 -13.13 3.82 -7.57
CA PHE A 17 -14.24 4.00 -6.63
C PHE A 17 -15.44 4.71 -7.25
N TYR A 18 -15.20 5.75 -8.05
CA TYR A 18 -16.25 6.50 -8.75
C TYR A 18 -16.62 5.91 -10.12
N ASN A 19 -15.98 4.81 -10.54
CA ASN A 19 -16.08 4.23 -11.89
C ASN A 19 -15.90 5.28 -13.00
N ILE A 20 -14.86 6.11 -12.86
CA ILE A 20 -14.52 7.15 -13.85
C ILE A 20 -13.53 6.55 -14.85
N ASP A 21 -14.05 6.17 -16.01
CA ASP A 21 -13.25 5.61 -17.08
C ASP A 21 -12.44 6.68 -17.80
N LEU A 22 -11.25 6.29 -18.25
CA LEU A 22 -10.48 7.04 -19.23
C LEU A 22 -10.68 6.41 -20.61
N ILE A 23 -10.43 7.16 -21.67
CA ILE A 23 -10.76 6.81 -23.07
C ILE A 23 -10.43 5.35 -23.46
N PHE A 24 -9.37 4.76 -22.90
CA PHE A 24 -8.92 3.40 -23.20
C PHE A 24 -8.77 2.50 -21.96
N LEU A 25 -9.28 2.91 -20.81
CA LEU A 25 -9.07 2.19 -19.55
C LEU A 25 -10.31 2.26 -18.67
N GLU A 26 -10.89 1.09 -18.43
CA GLU A 26 -12.00 0.91 -17.49
C GLU A 26 -11.44 0.85 -16.07
N PHE A 27 -11.93 1.75 -15.21
CA PHE A 27 -11.54 1.80 -13.80
C PHE A 27 -12.61 1.10 -12.98
N ASP A 28 -12.56 -0.23 -12.98
CA ASP A 28 -13.52 -1.09 -12.32
C ASP A 28 -12.99 -1.67 -10.99
N LYS A 29 -13.78 -2.59 -10.41
CA LYS A 29 -13.44 -3.29 -9.17
C LYS A 29 -12.20 -4.17 -9.29
N ASP A 30 -11.97 -4.78 -10.45
CA ASP A 30 -10.82 -5.66 -10.65
C ASP A 30 -9.53 -4.83 -10.78
N MET A 31 -9.59 -3.70 -11.49
CA MET A 31 -8.51 -2.73 -11.54
C MET A 31 -8.17 -2.17 -10.15
N PHE A 32 -9.18 -1.95 -9.29
CA PHE A 32 -8.95 -1.55 -7.91
C PHE A 32 -8.11 -2.58 -7.14
N LEU A 33 -8.44 -3.87 -7.24
CA LEU A 33 -7.69 -4.94 -6.57
C LEU A 33 -6.25 -5.05 -7.08
N ILE A 34 -6.08 -4.99 -8.41
CA ILE A 34 -4.76 -5.06 -9.05
C ILE A 34 -3.90 -3.88 -8.58
N TYR A 35 -4.42 -2.67 -8.69
CA TYR A 35 -3.68 -1.47 -8.29
C TYR A 35 -3.37 -1.46 -6.79
N SER A 36 -4.30 -1.92 -5.96
CA SER A 36 -4.06 -2.07 -4.52
C SER A 36 -2.89 -3.03 -4.23
N SER A 37 -2.84 -4.17 -4.90
CA SER A 37 -1.73 -5.11 -4.77
C SER A 37 -0.39 -4.54 -5.26
N VAL A 38 -0.41 -3.75 -6.34
CA VAL A 38 0.78 -3.05 -6.85
C VAL A 38 1.31 -2.07 -5.82
N ILE A 39 0.44 -1.23 -5.24
CA ILE A 39 0.86 -0.27 -4.23
C ILE A 39 1.37 -1.00 -2.99
N LEU A 40 0.66 -2.00 -2.48
CA LEU A 40 1.13 -2.78 -1.33
C LEU A 40 2.52 -3.40 -1.56
N SER A 41 2.75 -3.94 -2.75
CA SER A 41 4.05 -4.49 -3.16
C SER A 41 5.14 -3.41 -3.22
N PHE A 42 4.83 -2.25 -3.79
CA PHE A 42 5.76 -1.12 -3.92
C PHE A 42 6.23 -0.60 -2.55
N LEU A 43 5.36 -0.64 -1.53
CA LEU A 43 5.75 -0.22 -0.17
C LEU A 43 6.84 -1.09 0.44
N GLY A 44 6.92 -2.37 0.07
CA GLY A 44 8.03 -3.25 0.43
C GLY A 44 9.39 -2.73 -0.05
N ALA A 45 9.43 -2.07 -1.21
CA ALA A 45 10.66 -1.54 -1.80
C ALA A 45 11.34 -0.47 -0.92
N VAL A 46 10.59 0.25 -0.10
CA VAL A 46 11.17 1.27 0.80
C VAL A 46 12.15 0.65 1.79
N TYR A 47 11.88 -0.57 2.25
CA TYR A 47 12.74 -1.24 3.23
C TYR A 47 14.06 -1.72 2.64
N TRP A 48 14.18 -1.88 1.32
CA TRP A 48 15.48 -2.03 0.66
C TRP A 48 16.34 -0.78 0.86
N GLY A 49 15.76 0.41 0.67
CA GLY A 49 16.43 1.68 0.91
C GLY A 49 16.86 1.84 2.37
N ILE A 50 16.00 1.45 3.31
CA ILE A 50 16.32 1.44 4.75
C ILE A 50 17.51 0.52 5.01
N TYR A 51 17.51 -0.71 4.51
CA TYR A 51 18.62 -1.64 4.67
C TYR A 51 19.93 -1.08 4.09
N LEU A 52 19.91 -0.56 2.86
CA LEU A 52 21.11 0.00 2.23
C LEU A 52 21.68 1.19 3.00
N SER A 53 20.83 1.99 3.67
CA SER A 53 21.25 3.17 4.42
C SER A 53 21.69 2.90 5.86
N SER A 54 21.17 1.85 6.50
CA SER A 54 21.33 1.60 7.94
C SER A 54 21.87 0.21 8.29
N ASN A 55 22.00 -0.69 7.30
CA ASN A 55 22.32 -2.10 7.45
C ASN A 55 21.35 -2.87 8.38
N ASN A 56 20.13 -2.36 8.57
CA ASN A 56 19.12 -2.97 9.43
C ASN A 56 18.56 -4.26 8.79
N LYS A 57 18.90 -5.42 9.36
CA LYS A 57 18.53 -6.74 8.83
C LYS A 57 17.03 -7.02 8.88
N THR A 58 16.30 -6.41 9.82
CA THR A 58 14.84 -6.55 9.88
C THR A 58 14.19 -5.91 8.67
N ALA A 59 14.74 -4.77 8.19
CA ALA A 59 14.21 -4.07 7.02
C ALA A 59 14.32 -4.92 5.75
N ILE A 60 15.47 -5.55 5.50
CA ILE A 60 15.63 -6.37 4.28
C ILE A 60 14.70 -7.59 4.27
N VAL A 61 14.51 -8.25 5.43
CA VAL A 61 13.56 -9.37 5.53
C VAL A 61 12.15 -8.88 5.23
N PHE A 62 11.75 -7.75 5.82
CA PHE A 62 10.41 -7.21 5.62
C PHE A 62 10.18 -6.64 4.21
N SER A 63 11.24 -6.25 3.48
CA SER A 63 11.12 -5.62 2.17
C SER A 63 10.40 -6.45 1.10
N VAL A 64 10.45 -7.78 1.22
CA VAL A 64 9.85 -8.71 0.26
C VAL A 64 8.46 -9.17 0.72
N VAL A 65 8.17 -9.09 2.02
CA VAL A 65 6.94 -9.61 2.63
C VAL A 65 5.68 -9.01 2.02
N PRO A 66 5.53 -7.68 1.84
CA PRO A 66 4.32 -7.10 1.26
C PRO A 66 4.02 -7.58 -0.16
N CYS A 67 5.06 -7.78 -0.97
CA CYS A 67 4.92 -8.25 -2.34
C CYS A 67 4.49 -9.72 -2.41
N ILE A 68 5.15 -10.59 -1.64
CA ILE A 68 4.76 -12.02 -1.55
C ILE A 68 3.34 -12.15 -1.01
N TYR A 69 2.99 -11.34 0.00
CA TYR A 69 1.66 -11.32 0.57
C TYR A 69 0.60 -10.92 -0.47
N ALA A 70 0.80 -9.80 -1.16
CA ALA A 70 -0.13 -9.34 -2.20
C ALA A 70 -0.28 -10.36 -3.35
N PHE A 71 0.83 -10.98 -3.76
CA PHE A 71 0.82 -12.05 -4.76
C PHE A 71 -0.09 -13.21 -4.35
N PHE A 72 0.04 -13.72 -3.12
CA PHE A 72 -0.81 -14.81 -2.65
C PHE A 72 -2.27 -14.39 -2.50
N VAL A 73 -2.53 -13.19 -1.97
CA VAL A 73 -3.90 -12.67 -1.81
C VAL A 73 -4.66 -12.64 -3.15
N LEU A 74 -4.02 -12.19 -4.22
CA LEU A 74 -4.63 -12.24 -5.56
C LEU A 74 -4.66 -13.66 -6.15
N SER A 75 -3.62 -14.47 -5.94
CA SER A 75 -3.52 -15.81 -6.54
C SER A 75 -4.56 -16.79 -6.01
N TYR A 76 -5.02 -16.62 -4.77
CA TYR A 76 -6.04 -17.49 -4.19
C TYR A 76 -7.45 -17.27 -4.76
N ASN A 77 -7.66 -16.24 -5.60
CA ASN A 77 -8.94 -15.90 -6.22
C ASN A 77 -10.12 -15.93 -5.22
N LEU A 78 -9.89 -15.30 -4.06
CA LEU A 78 -10.89 -15.21 -2.99
C LEU A 78 -12.05 -14.33 -3.43
N LYS A 79 -13.17 -14.40 -2.68
CA LYS A 79 -14.28 -13.45 -2.90
C LYS A 79 -13.79 -12.02 -2.75
N PHE A 80 -14.35 -11.12 -3.54
CA PHE A 80 -13.92 -9.72 -3.65
C PHE A 80 -13.81 -9.00 -2.29
N ASP A 81 -14.83 -9.12 -1.45
CA ASP A 81 -14.90 -8.57 -0.09
C ASP A 81 -13.79 -9.11 0.82
N ILE A 82 -13.53 -10.41 0.75
CA ILE A 82 -12.48 -11.08 1.52
C ILE A 82 -11.09 -10.60 1.05
N THR A 83 -10.89 -10.50 -0.27
CA THR A 83 -9.64 -9.98 -0.85
C THR A 83 -9.35 -8.57 -0.36
N LEU A 84 -10.35 -7.68 -0.31
CA LEU A 84 -10.19 -6.33 0.22
C LEU A 84 -9.79 -6.31 1.70
N TRP A 85 -10.36 -7.18 2.54
CA TRP A 85 -9.96 -7.29 3.94
C TRP A 85 -8.49 -7.70 4.11
N TYR A 86 -8.01 -8.64 3.29
CA TYR A 86 -6.60 -9.01 3.30
C TYR A 86 -5.70 -7.85 2.83
N LEU A 87 -6.10 -7.13 1.78
CA LEU A 87 -5.34 -5.95 1.34
C LEU A 87 -5.29 -4.87 2.44
N ILE A 88 -6.41 -4.58 3.11
CA ILE A 88 -6.47 -3.69 4.28
C ILE A 88 -5.45 -4.14 5.33
N PHE A 89 -5.47 -5.42 5.69
CA PHE A 89 -4.56 -5.97 6.69
C PHE A 89 -3.09 -5.82 6.28
N GLY A 90 -2.77 -6.04 5.00
CA GLY A 90 -1.44 -5.80 4.45
C GLY A 90 -0.96 -4.36 4.63
N TYR A 91 -1.80 -3.38 4.30
CA TYR A 91 -1.45 -1.96 4.51
C TYR A 91 -1.24 -1.61 5.97
N LEU A 92 -2.08 -2.13 6.86
CA LEU A 92 -1.95 -1.88 8.29
C LEU A 92 -0.69 -2.51 8.88
N ILE A 93 -0.30 -3.71 8.43
CA ILE A 93 0.99 -4.32 8.82
C ILE A 93 2.14 -3.41 8.37
N VAL A 94 2.17 -3.02 7.10
CA VAL A 94 3.24 -2.15 6.58
C VAL A 94 3.30 -0.83 7.34
N LEU A 95 2.15 -0.19 7.60
CA LEU A 95 2.10 1.01 8.42
C LEU A 95 2.63 0.74 9.84
N GLY A 96 2.28 -0.39 10.45
CA GLY A 96 2.82 -0.80 11.75
C GLY A 96 4.36 -0.93 11.75
N PHE A 97 4.93 -1.44 10.67
CA PHE A 97 6.39 -1.44 10.49
C PHE A 97 6.95 -0.04 10.28
N ASP A 98 6.26 0.84 9.54
CA ASP A 98 6.65 2.25 9.42
C ASP A 98 6.69 2.93 10.81
N PHE A 99 5.72 2.66 11.68
CA PHE A 99 5.72 3.10 13.08
C PHE A 99 6.92 2.56 13.86
N PHE A 100 7.22 1.26 13.73
CA PHE A 100 8.38 0.64 14.38
C PHE A 100 9.70 1.31 13.95
N PHE A 101 9.90 1.50 12.65
CA PHE A 101 11.13 2.10 12.12
C PHE A 101 11.24 3.60 12.37
N TYR A 102 10.11 4.29 12.55
CA TYR A 102 10.08 5.70 12.93
C TYR A 102 10.35 5.91 14.43
N PHE A 103 9.58 5.28 15.31
CA PHE A 103 9.66 5.54 16.76
C PHE A 103 10.80 4.80 17.46
N LYS A 104 11.02 3.52 17.11
CA LYS A 104 11.98 2.68 17.82
C LYS A 104 13.37 2.75 17.19
N GLU A 105 13.44 2.56 15.88
CA GLU A 105 14.74 2.54 15.18
C GLU A 105 15.21 3.94 14.76
N GLN A 106 14.30 4.93 14.70
CA GLN A 106 14.59 6.33 14.32
C GLN A 106 15.28 6.47 12.94
N ILE A 107 14.99 5.56 12.01
CA ILE A 107 15.60 5.53 10.67
C ILE A 107 14.73 6.29 9.65
N ILE A 108 13.41 6.15 9.77
CA ILE A 108 12.46 6.79 8.87
C ILE A 108 12.34 8.29 9.19
N LYS A 109 12.33 9.13 8.16
CA LYS A 109 12.11 10.58 8.31
C LYS A 109 10.62 10.88 8.55
N LEU A 110 10.35 11.92 9.34
CA LEU A 110 8.99 12.36 9.68
C LEU A 110 8.12 12.62 8.43
N ASP A 111 8.66 13.28 7.40
CA ASP A 111 7.89 13.59 6.19
C ASP A 111 7.37 12.35 5.46
N TYR A 112 8.20 11.30 5.39
CA TYR A 112 7.76 10.03 4.81
C TYR A 112 6.73 9.38 5.71
N PHE A 113 6.95 9.36 7.03
CA PHE A 113 6.02 8.76 7.98
C PHE A 113 4.62 9.41 7.92
N ILE A 114 4.55 10.75 7.90
CA ILE A 114 3.28 11.48 7.73
C ILE A 114 2.63 11.12 6.40
N LEU A 115 3.40 11.11 5.31
CA LEU A 115 2.88 10.70 4.01
C LEU A 115 2.28 9.28 4.05
N ARG A 116 2.93 8.33 4.72
CA ARG A 116 2.42 6.95 4.87
C ARG A 116 1.10 6.90 5.62
N VAL A 117 0.93 7.70 6.67
CA VAL A 117 -0.34 7.83 7.38
C VAL A 117 -1.41 8.42 6.47
N ILE A 118 -1.12 9.50 5.75
CA ILE A 118 -2.07 10.15 4.81
C ILE A 118 -2.50 9.17 3.72
N LEU A 119 -1.56 8.48 3.08
CA LEU A 119 -1.87 7.55 2.00
C LEU A 119 -2.69 6.36 2.50
N THR A 120 -2.30 5.78 3.64
CA THR A 120 -3.05 4.66 4.22
C THR A 120 -4.45 5.11 4.63
N ALA A 121 -4.59 6.27 5.28
CA ALA A 121 -5.88 6.85 5.62
C ALA A 121 -6.73 7.21 4.38
N GLY A 122 -6.12 7.56 3.25
CA GLY A 122 -6.83 7.84 2.00
C GLY A 122 -7.39 6.59 1.32
N ILE A 123 -6.63 5.49 1.30
CA ILE A 123 -7.07 4.23 0.65
C ILE A 123 -8.06 3.42 1.50
N MET A 124 -8.00 3.50 2.84
CA MET A 124 -8.84 2.68 3.72
C MET A 124 -10.34 2.92 3.50
N PRO A 125 -10.85 4.18 3.43
CA PRO A 125 -12.25 4.43 3.15
C PRO A 125 -12.69 3.82 1.82
N ALA A 126 -11.88 3.94 0.76
CA ALA A 126 -12.22 3.38 -0.55
C ALA A 126 -12.37 1.85 -0.48
N HIS A 127 -11.50 1.15 0.27
CA HIS A 127 -11.66 -0.29 0.50
C HIS A 127 -12.92 -0.61 1.31
N LEU A 128 -13.16 0.12 2.41
CA LEU A 128 -14.30 -0.14 3.29
C LEU A 128 -15.64 0.10 2.60
N PHE A 129 -15.76 1.15 1.79
CA PHE A 129 -16.97 1.43 1.02
C PHE A 129 -17.23 0.41 -0.09
N TYR A 130 -16.21 -0.30 -0.59
CA TYR A 130 -16.42 -1.41 -1.52
C TYR A 130 -16.87 -2.71 -0.84
N ILE A 131 -16.66 -2.84 0.47
CA ILE A 131 -17.04 -4.02 1.26
C ILE A 131 -18.50 -3.93 1.73
N ILE A 132 -18.96 -2.73 2.11
CA ILE A 132 -20.31 -2.45 2.64
C ILE A 132 -21.29 -2.23 1.49
#